data_AF-A0A2M8KJ12-F1
#
_entry.id   AF-A0A2M8KJ12-F1
#
_cell.length_a   1.000
_cell.length_b   1.000
_cell.length_c   1.000
_cell.angle_alpha   90.00
_cell.angle_beta   90.00
_cell.angle_gamma   90.00
#
_symmetry.space_group_name_H-M   'P 1'
#
loop_
_entity.id
_entity.type
_entity.pdbx_description
1 polymer ?
#
loop_
_entity_poly.entity_id
_entity_poly.type
_entity_poly.pdbx_seq_one_letter_code
_entity_poly.pdbx_strand_id
1 'polypeptide(L)'
;MFNLSQYFLSLGLPQTTLLYLLGLPVAATLIAFARQIIGIKGFGIYTSLLITLSFLVVGLKYGLVTFLVLIAAGTITRVALKKLRLSYLPRMAIVLTVVAMVLLLAFFAATVFDQTNFLQISVLAVLIMITLVEKFIAAQIDKGGKTAILLTLETIILAIAAYFLISWPAFQSLIFRFPLLTVLISLLLNILLGKWTGLRLFEYWRFRDVLKKMS
;
A
#
# COMPACT_ATOMS: atom_id res chain seq x y z
N MET A 1 21.50 23.11 18.32
CA MET A 1 21.10 21.69 18.10
C MET A 1 21.12 21.43 16.60
N PHE A 2 21.86 20.41 16.16
CA PHE A 2 22.00 20.07 14.73
C PHE A 2 20.64 19.58 14.20
N ASN A 3 19.96 20.38 13.39
CA ASN A 3 18.68 19.99 12.79
C ASN A 3 18.99 19.21 11.51
N LEU A 4 19.00 17.88 11.62
CA LEU A 4 19.32 16.97 10.52
C LEU A 4 18.47 17.24 9.26
N SER A 5 17.20 17.62 9.47
CA SER A 5 16.28 18.02 8.41
C SER A 5 16.75 19.27 7.66
N GLN A 6 17.14 20.32 8.37
CA GLN A 6 17.66 21.57 7.78
C GLN A 6 18.97 21.34 7.01
N TYR A 7 19.82 20.45 7.51
CA TYR A 7 21.05 20.07 6.81
C TYR A 7 20.74 19.42 5.45
N PHE A 8 19.86 18.44 5.40
CA PHE A 8 19.49 17.78 4.13
C PHE A 8 18.77 18.72 3.16
N LEU A 9 17.90 19.61 3.65
CA LEU A 9 17.26 20.63 2.82
C LEU A 9 18.30 21.60 2.22
N SER A 10 19.33 21.97 2.99
CA SER A 10 20.41 22.84 2.51
C SER A 10 21.29 22.20 1.42
N LEU A 11 21.32 20.86 1.36
CA LEU A 11 21.99 20.09 0.29
C LEU A 11 21.12 19.96 -0.98
N GLY A 12 19.94 20.57 -1.01
CA GLY A 12 19.04 20.56 -2.17
C GLY A 12 18.09 19.35 -2.23
N LEU A 13 17.96 18.56 -1.15
CA LEU A 13 16.97 17.48 -1.12
C LEU A 13 15.55 18.06 -1.04
N PRO A 14 14.62 17.63 -1.91
CA PRO A 14 13.23 18.06 -1.83
C PRO A 14 12.61 17.68 -0.48
N GLN A 15 11.84 18.61 0.09
CA GLN A 15 11.15 18.39 1.37
C GLN A 15 10.19 17.19 1.31
N THR A 16 9.55 16.97 0.16
CA THR A 16 8.65 15.82 -0.08
C THR A 16 9.40 14.49 -0.04
N THR A 17 10.57 14.41 -0.68
CA THR A 17 11.43 13.22 -0.63
C THR A 17 11.87 12.92 0.79
N LEU A 18 12.30 13.95 1.53
CA LEU A 18 12.70 13.79 2.93
C LEU A 18 11.54 13.33 3.82
N LEU A 19 10.34 13.89 3.60
CA LEU A 19 9.13 13.48 4.30
C LEU A 19 8.79 12.01 4.05
N TYR A 20 8.83 11.56 2.79
CA TYR A 20 8.51 10.18 2.44
C TYR A 20 9.52 9.21 3.05
N LEU A 21 10.82 9.55 3.00
CA LEU A 21 11.88 8.71 3.56
C LEU A 21 11.78 8.58 5.09
N LEU A 22 11.52 9.68 5.79
CA LEU A 22 11.36 9.69 7.25
C LEU A 22 9.99 9.13 7.70
N GLY A 23 8.97 9.23 6.86
CA GLY A 23 7.64 8.68 7.12
C GLY A 23 7.56 7.16 6.94
N LEU A 24 8.43 6.58 6.10
CA LEU A 24 8.45 5.14 5.80
C LEU A 24 8.57 4.25 7.05
N PRO A 25 9.53 4.48 7.98
CA PRO A 25 9.61 3.71 9.22
C PRO A 25 8.33 3.78 10.04
N VAL A 26 7.70 4.95 10.12
CA VAL A 26 6.47 5.13 10.91
C VAL A 26 5.29 4.43 10.27
N ALA A 27 5.14 4.55 8.94
CA ALA A 27 4.14 3.81 8.20
C ALA A 27 4.34 2.30 8.33
N ALA A 28 5.59 1.82 8.32
CA ALA A 28 5.90 0.41 8.52
C ALA A 28 5.48 -0.06 9.91
N THR A 29 5.75 0.74 10.95
CA THR A 29 5.30 0.47 12.32
C THR A 29 3.78 0.44 12.43
N LEU A 30 3.07 1.38 11.80
CA LEU A 30 1.59 1.38 11.78
C LEU A 30 1.05 0.09 11.14
N ILE A 31 1.61 -0.30 9.99
CA ILE A 31 1.18 -1.50 9.27
C ILE A 31 1.51 -2.77 10.07
N ALA A 32 2.69 -2.82 10.68
CA ALA A 32 3.10 -3.94 11.54
C ALA A 32 2.20 -4.04 12.78
N PHE A 33 1.89 -2.91 13.42
CA PHE A 33 0.96 -2.82 14.55
C PHE A 33 -0.41 -3.36 14.17
N ALA A 34 -0.98 -2.87 13.07
CA ALA A 34 -2.30 -3.32 12.61
C ALA A 34 -2.31 -4.81 12.26
N ARG A 35 -1.22 -5.34 11.71
CA ARG A 35 -1.12 -6.77 11.39
C ARG A 35 -0.96 -7.65 12.63
N GLN A 36 -0.17 -7.21 13.60
CA GLN A 36 0.16 -7.99 14.79
C GLN A 36 -0.95 -7.91 15.84
N ILE A 37 -1.44 -6.71 16.13
CA ILE A 37 -2.41 -6.47 17.20
C ILE A 37 -3.84 -6.61 16.71
N ILE A 38 -4.19 -5.95 15.60
CA ILE A 38 -5.55 -6.04 15.06
C ILE A 38 -5.71 -7.41 14.39
N GLY A 39 -4.79 -7.79 13.50
CA GLY A 39 -4.85 -9.06 12.77
C GLY A 39 -5.24 -8.91 11.31
N ILE A 40 -5.11 -7.70 10.75
CA ILE A 40 -5.30 -7.41 9.33
C ILE A 40 -4.17 -8.09 8.55
N LYS A 41 -4.49 -8.98 7.60
CA LYS A 41 -3.46 -9.78 6.92
C LYS A 41 -2.82 -9.01 5.77
N GLY A 42 -3.64 -8.43 4.89
CA GLY A 42 -3.21 -7.75 3.67
C GLY A 42 -2.23 -8.56 2.80
N PHE A 43 -1.66 -7.93 1.78
CA PHE A 43 -0.57 -8.50 0.96
C PHE A 43 0.81 -8.45 1.64
N GLY A 44 0.87 -7.99 2.89
CA GLY A 44 2.07 -7.82 3.69
C GLY A 44 2.57 -6.38 3.75
N ILE A 45 3.54 -6.14 4.62
CA ILE A 45 4.00 -4.79 4.99
C ILE A 45 4.56 -4.05 3.77
N TYR A 46 5.40 -4.72 2.98
CA TYR A 46 6.03 -4.14 1.79
C TYR A 46 4.99 -3.64 0.77
N THR A 47 3.98 -4.46 0.47
CA THR A 47 2.96 -4.09 -0.52
C THR A 47 2.09 -2.94 -0.03
N SER A 48 1.68 -2.95 1.24
CA SER A 48 0.96 -1.82 1.83
C SER A 48 1.79 -0.53 1.80
N LEU A 49 3.10 -0.60 2.10
CA LEU A 49 4.00 0.55 2.05
C LEU A 49 4.14 1.14 0.65
N LEU A 50 4.32 0.29 -0.37
CA LEU A 50 4.41 0.76 -1.75
C LEU A 50 3.14 1.50 -2.16
N ILE A 51 1.97 0.98 -1.81
CA ILE A 51 0.69 1.65 -2.11
C ILE A 51 0.60 2.99 -1.40
N THR A 52 0.99 3.06 -0.14
CA THR A 52 1.05 4.33 0.61
C THR A 52 1.90 5.35 -0.13
N LEU A 53 3.10 4.97 -0.57
CA LEU A 53 3.98 5.85 -1.35
C LEU A 53 3.34 6.27 -2.67
N SER A 54 2.71 5.33 -3.38
CA SER A 54 2.01 5.63 -4.62
C SER A 54 0.88 6.64 -4.39
N PHE A 55 0.10 6.51 -3.31
CA PHE A 55 -0.94 7.47 -2.92
C PHE A 55 -0.39 8.82 -2.46
N LEU A 56 0.79 8.86 -1.82
CA LEU A 56 1.46 10.11 -1.45
C LEU A 56 1.93 10.88 -2.70
N VAL A 57 2.41 10.16 -3.73
CA VAL A 57 2.91 10.78 -4.97
C VAL A 57 1.77 11.18 -5.90
N VAL A 58 0.76 10.31 -6.08
CA VAL A 58 -0.34 10.51 -7.04
C VAL A 58 -1.52 11.27 -6.43
N GLY A 59 -1.60 11.30 -5.10
CA GLY A 59 -2.78 11.71 -4.36
C GLY A 59 -3.77 10.57 -4.20
N LEU A 60 -4.47 10.57 -3.06
CA LEU A 60 -5.38 9.49 -2.67
C LEU A 60 -6.52 9.28 -3.68
N LYS A 61 -7.14 10.37 -4.17
CA LYS A 61 -8.28 10.30 -5.10
C LYS A 61 -7.89 9.64 -6.42
N TYR A 62 -6.86 10.17 -7.10
CA TYR A 62 -6.40 9.63 -8.37
C TYR A 62 -5.79 8.24 -8.19
N GLY A 63 -5.04 8.04 -7.11
CA GLY A 63 -4.43 6.75 -6.80
C GLY A 63 -5.46 5.65 -6.64
N LEU A 64 -6.54 5.90 -5.90
CA LEU A 64 -7.60 4.93 -5.67
C LEU A 64 -8.39 4.62 -6.95
N VAL A 65 -8.73 5.65 -7.74
CA VAL A 65 -9.44 5.47 -9.02
C VAL A 65 -8.62 4.65 -10.00
N THR A 66 -7.36 5.04 -10.23
CA THR A 66 -6.45 4.29 -11.12
C THR A 66 -6.30 2.86 -10.64
N PHE A 67 -6.13 2.66 -9.32
CA PHE A 67 -5.99 1.32 -8.77
C PHE A 67 -7.21 0.42 -9.04
N LEU A 68 -8.42 0.94 -8.81
CA LEU A 68 -9.66 0.19 -9.08
C LEU A 68 -9.81 -0.15 -10.56
N VAL A 69 -9.49 0.78 -11.46
CA VAL A 69 -9.51 0.56 -12.92
C VAL A 69 -8.55 -0.57 -13.30
N LEU A 70 -7.32 -0.55 -12.78
CA LEU A 70 -6.32 -1.57 -13.11
C LEU A 70 -6.68 -2.95 -12.55
N ILE A 71 -7.25 -3.03 -11.34
CA ILE A 71 -7.79 -4.30 -10.79
C ILE A 71 -8.91 -4.85 -11.66
N ALA A 72 -9.85 -3.98 -12.07
CA ALA A 72 -10.97 -4.39 -12.89
C ALA A 72 -10.49 -4.94 -14.24
N ALA A 73 -9.59 -4.22 -14.91
CA ALA A 73 -8.96 -4.65 -16.15
C ALA A 73 -8.23 -5.99 -16.01
N GLY A 74 -7.41 -6.15 -14.97
CA GLY A 74 -6.71 -7.40 -14.69
C GLY A 74 -7.67 -8.57 -14.47
N THR A 75 -8.76 -8.33 -13.72
CA THR A 75 -9.78 -9.35 -13.44
C THR A 75 -10.51 -9.78 -14.70
N ILE A 76 -10.95 -8.82 -15.52
CA ILE A 76 -11.64 -9.08 -16.79
C ILE A 76 -10.74 -9.90 -17.71
N THR A 77 -9.48 -9.48 -17.85
CA THR A 77 -8.49 -10.18 -18.68
C THR A 77 -8.25 -11.61 -18.20
N ARG A 78 -8.10 -11.81 -16.88
CA ARG A 78 -7.96 -13.13 -16.28
C ARG A 78 -9.16 -14.02 -16.58
N VAL A 79 -10.39 -13.50 -16.45
CA VAL A 79 -11.62 -14.25 -16.73
C VAL A 79 -11.70 -14.62 -18.21
N ALA A 80 -11.34 -13.72 -19.12
CA ALA A 80 -11.28 -13.99 -20.55
C ALA A 80 -10.27 -15.09 -20.90
N LEU A 81 -9.09 -15.06 -20.27
CA LEU A 81 -8.02 -16.05 -20.46
C LEU A 81 -8.34 -17.44 -19.86
N LYS A 82 -9.36 -17.56 -19.00
CA LYS A 82 -9.70 -18.82 -18.32
C LYS A 82 -9.97 -19.97 -19.30
N LYS A 83 -10.56 -19.67 -20.46
CA LYS A 83 -10.89 -20.67 -21.49
C LYS A 83 -9.66 -21.21 -22.24
N LEU A 84 -8.57 -20.45 -22.28
CA LEU A 84 -7.39 -20.72 -23.10
C LEU A 84 -6.38 -21.70 -22.47
N ARG A 85 -6.64 -22.20 -21.25
CA ARG A 85 -5.82 -23.20 -20.53
C ARG A 85 -4.31 -22.91 -20.53
N LEU A 86 -3.92 -21.64 -20.51
CA LEU A 86 -2.52 -21.21 -20.53
C LEU A 86 -1.81 -21.51 -19.20
N SER A 87 -0.50 -21.75 -19.27
CA SER A 87 0.40 -21.79 -18.10
C SER A 87 0.39 -20.47 -17.32
N TYR A 88 0.77 -20.51 -16.05
CA TYR A 88 0.73 -19.34 -15.15
C TYR A 88 1.55 -18.16 -15.68
N LEU A 89 2.82 -18.38 -16.05
CA LEU A 89 3.72 -17.30 -16.47
C LEU A 89 3.21 -16.56 -17.73
N PRO A 90 2.87 -17.25 -18.84
CA PRO A 90 2.28 -16.59 -20.02
C PRO A 90 0.97 -15.88 -19.70
N ARG A 91 0.12 -16.47 -18.85
CA ARG A 91 -1.14 -15.84 -18.44
C ARG A 91 -0.90 -14.52 -17.71
N MET A 92 0.05 -14.49 -16.78
CA MET A 92 0.40 -13.27 -16.04
C MET A 92 0.99 -12.22 -16.96
N ALA A 93 1.86 -12.60 -17.89
CA ALA A 93 2.41 -11.68 -18.88
C ALA A 93 1.30 -10.99 -19.69
N ILE A 94 0.33 -11.74 -20.23
CA ILE A 94 -0.80 -11.18 -20.98
C ILE A 94 -1.63 -10.23 -20.11
N VAL A 95 -1.92 -10.62 -18.86
CA VAL A 95 -2.67 -9.77 -17.93
C VAL A 95 -1.94 -8.44 -17.70
N LEU A 96 -0.63 -8.47 -17.45
CA LEU A 96 0.17 -7.26 -17.24
C LEU A 96 0.25 -6.40 -18.51
N THR A 97 0.35 -7.01 -19.69
CA THR A 97 0.30 -6.28 -20.97
C THR A 97 -1.02 -5.55 -21.14
N VAL A 98 -2.16 -6.20 -20.86
CA VAL A 98 -3.47 -5.55 -20.97
C VAL A 98 -3.62 -4.44 -19.92
N VAL A 99 -3.17 -4.66 -18.69
CA VAL A 99 -3.18 -3.63 -17.63
C VAL A 99 -2.35 -2.42 -18.04
N ALA A 100 -1.17 -2.61 -18.64
CA ALA A 100 -0.35 -1.52 -19.17
C ALA A 100 -1.04 -0.77 -20.31
N MET A 101 -1.71 -1.48 -21.23
CA MET A 101 -2.49 -0.86 -22.31
C MET A 101 -3.68 -0.06 -21.77
N VAL A 102 -4.39 -0.59 -20.77
CA VAL A 102 -5.50 0.13 -20.11
C VAL A 102 -5.01 1.39 -19.42
N LEU A 103 -3.82 1.35 -18.81
CA LEU A 103 -3.23 2.55 -18.23
C LEU A 103 -2.88 3.59 -19.29
N LEU A 104 -2.30 3.17 -20.42
CA LEU A 104 -2.01 4.08 -21.54
C LEU A 104 -3.30 4.74 -22.03
N LEU A 105 -4.37 3.97 -22.20
CA LEU A 105 -5.69 4.49 -22.55
C LEU A 105 -6.24 5.43 -21.47
N ALA A 106 -6.00 5.17 -20.18
CA ALA A 106 -6.40 6.06 -19.10
C ALA A 106 -5.64 7.40 -19.15
N PHE A 107 -4.35 7.40 -19.47
CA PHE A 107 -3.59 8.63 -19.70
C PHE A 107 -4.10 9.40 -20.92
N PHE A 108 -4.37 8.71 -22.03
CA PHE A 108 -4.97 9.32 -23.20
C PHE A 108 -6.37 9.91 -22.90
N ALA A 109 -7.21 9.20 -22.16
CA ALA A 109 -8.49 9.75 -21.74
C ALA A 109 -8.31 11.00 -20.88
N ALA A 110 -7.33 11.00 -19.97
CA ALA A 110 -7.05 12.15 -19.12
C ALA A 110 -6.58 13.39 -19.90
N THR A 111 -5.84 13.23 -21.02
CA THR A 111 -5.51 14.37 -21.89
C THR A 111 -6.76 14.95 -22.55
N VAL A 112 -7.71 14.10 -22.95
CA VAL A 112 -8.95 14.53 -23.62
C VAL A 112 -9.89 15.28 -22.67
N PHE A 113 -9.89 14.94 -21.38
CA PHE A 113 -10.72 15.60 -20.36
C PHE A 113 -10.02 16.79 -19.67
N ASP A 114 -8.91 17.30 -20.21
CA ASP A 114 -8.08 18.39 -19.64
C ASP A 114 -7.64 18.14 -18.18
N GLN A 115 -7.56 16.88 -17.76
CA GLN A 115 -7.10 16.49 -16.43
C GLN A 115 -5.56 16.40 -16.42
N THR A 116 -4.89 17.53 -16.63
CA THR A 116 -3.41 17.61 -16.71
C THR A 116 -2.71 17.11 -15.44
N ASN A 117 -3.38 17.20 -14.28
CA ASN A 117 -2.90 16.65 -13.01
C ASN A 117 -2.72 15.12 -13.05
N PHE A 118 -3.46 14.40 -13.88
CA PHE A 118 -3.36 12.95 -14.02
C PHE A 118 -2.14 12.53 -14.88
N LEU A 119 -1.62 13.44 -15.70
CA LEU A 119 -0.45 13.18 -16.57
C LEU A 119 0.88 13.34 -15.82
N GLN A 120 0.86 14.05 -14.68
CA GLN A 120 2.03 14.22 -13.82
C GLN A 120 2.28 13.01 -12.90
N ILE A 121 1.50 11.93 -13.05
CA ILE A 121 1.69 10.69 -12.33
C ILE A 121 3.07 10.13 -12.64
N SER A 122 3.89 9.93 -11.60
CA SER A 122 5.20 9.32 -11.74
C SER A 122 5.09 7.88 -12.27
N VAL A 123 5.94 7.54 -13.25
CA VAL A 123 6.11 6.16 -13.75
C VAL A 123 6.38 5.18 -12.61
N LEU A 124 7.08 5.62 -11.54
CA LEU A 124 7.34 4.78 -10.36
C LEU A 124 6.05 4.41 -9.62
N ALA A 125 5.14 5.37 -9.44
CA ALA A 125 3.87 5.15 -8.76
C ALA A 125 2.97 4.20 -9.56
N VAL A 126 3.03 4.29 -10.89
CA VAL A 126 2.37 3.36 -11.82
C VAL A 126 2.93 1.95 -11.69
N LEU A 127 4.26 1.79 -11.73
CA LEU A 127 4.89 0.47 -11.62
C LEU A 127 4.47 -0.22 -10.32
N ILE A 128 4.40 0.53 -9.22
CA ILE A 128 3.86 0.05 -7.95
C ILE A 128 2.43 -0.46 -8.10
N MET A 129 1.53 0.31 -8.73
CA MET A 129 0.14 -0.13 -8.93
C MET A 129 0.06 -1.40 -9.79
N ILE A 130 0.91 -1.51 -10.83
CA ILE A 130 0.97 -2.71 -11.69
C ILE A 130 1.42 -3.94 -10.88
N THR A 131 2.47 -3.81 -10.07
CA THR A 131 2.92 -4.93 -9.20
C THR A 131 1.85 -5.38 -8.22
N LEU A 132 0.97 -4.47 -7.80
CA LEU A 132 -0.16 -4.82 -6.94
C LEU A 132 -1.25 -5.55 -7.70
N VAL A 133 -1.54 -5.17 -8.94
CA VAL A 133 -2.45 -5.94 -9.80
C VAL A 133 -1.89 -7.35 -10.00
N GLU A 134 -0.59 -7.49 -10.23
CA GLU A 134 0.06 -8.80 -10.30
C GLU A 134 -0.23 -9.65 -9.05
N LYS A 135 0.04 -9.09 -7.86
CA LYS A 135 -0.22 -9.77 -6.58
C LYS A 135 -1.70 -10.10 -6.37
N PHE A 136 -2.59 -9.21 -6.78
CA PHE A 136 -4.02 -9.43 -6.69
C PHE A 136 -4.46 -10.59 -7.59
N ILE A 137 -4.03 -10.60 -8.85
CA ILE A 137 -4.38 -11.65 -9.80
C ILE A 137 -3.78 -12.99 -9.40
N ALA A 138 -2.53 -13.00 -8.91
CA ALA A 138 -1.91 -14.19 -8.32
C ALA A 138 -2.73 -14.73 -7.15
N ALA A 139 -3.11 -13.88 -6.19
CA ALA A 139 -3.95 -14.31 -5.07
C ALA A 139 -5.36 -14.74 -5.50
N GLN A 140 -5.91 -14.16 -6.57
CA GLN A 140 -7.18 -14.57 -7.13
C GLN A 140 -7.13 -15.99 -7.73
N ILE A 141 -5.96 -16.37 -8.25
CA ILE A 141 -5.66 -17.72 -8.77
C ILE A 141 -5.43 -18.69 -7.61
N ASP A 142 -4.56 -18.34 -6.66
CA ASP A 142 -4.10 -19.27 -5.61
C ASP A 142 -5.11 -19.44 -4.47
N LYS A 143 -5.74 -18.34 -4.03
CA LYS A 143 -6.57 -18.29 -2.81
C LYS A 143 -8.06 -18.04 -3.11
N GLY A 144 -8.41 -17.89 -4.39
CA GLY A 144 -9.76 -17.61 -4.85
C GLY A 144 -10.15 -16.12 -4.80
N GLY A 145 -11.20 -15.78 -5.54
CA GLY A 145 -11.63 -14.39 -5.74
C GLY A 145 -12.07 -13.67 -4.47
N LYS A 146 -12.83 -14.34 -3.60
CA LYS A 146 -13.30 -13.76 -2.33
C LYS A 146 -12.12 -13.38 -1.42
N THR A 147 -11.17 -14.29 -1.27
CA THR A 147 -9.96 -14.06 -0.45
C THR A 147 -9.10 -12.95 -1.04
N ALA A 148 -8.93 -12.91 -2.36
CA ALA A 148 -8.15 -11.86 -3.02
C ALA A 148 -8.77 -10.48 -2.81
N ILE A 149 -10.10 -10.34 -2.92
CA ILE A 149 -10.80 -9.08 -2.67
C ILE A 149 -10.61 -8.65 -1.20
N LEU A 150 -10.76 -9.57 -0.25
CA LEU A 150 -10.57 -9.27 1.17
C LEU A 150 -9.13 -8.80 1.45
N LEU A 151 -8.12 -9.50 0.92
CA LEU A 151 -6.71 -9.11 1.06
C LEU A 151 -6.43 -7.74 0.45
N THR A 152 -7.02 -7.44 -0.72
CA THR A 152 -6.90 -6.13 -1.34
C THR A 152 -7.51 -5.04 -0.47
N LEU A 153 -8.74 -5.23 0.02
CA LEU A 153 -9.41 -4.25 0.89
C LEU A 153 -8.60 -3.98 2.15
N GLU A 154 -8.13 -5.04 2.83
CA GLU A 154 -7.25 -4.93 3.99
C GLU A 154 -5.97 -4.13 3.66
N THR A 155 -5.38 -4.38 2.50
CA THR A 155 -4.15 -3.68 2.05
C THR A 155 -4.42 -2.20 1.76
N ILE A 156 -5.52 -1.88 1.06
CA ILE A 156 -5.94 -0.50 0.79
C ILE A 156 -6.20 0.24 2.11
N ILE A 157 -6.94 -0.36 3.04
CA ILE A 157 -7.26 0.26 4.34
C ILE A 157 -5.98 0.63 5.09
N LEU A 158 -5.01 -0.29 5.14
CA LEU A 158 -3.71 -0.03 5.76
C LEU A 158 -2.94 1.09 5.05
N ALA A 159 -2.96 1.10 3.72
CA ALA A 159 -2.27 2.13 2.93
C ALA A 159 -2.92 3.52 3.11
N ILE A 160 -4.24 3.59 3.17
CA ILE A 160 -4.99 4.83 3.43
C ILE A 160 -4.70 5.34 4.84
N ALA A 161 -4.69 4.47 5.85
CA ALA A 161 -4.36 4.86 7.22
C ALA A 161 -2.94 5.42 7.31
N ALA A 162 -1.97 4.78 6.66
CA ALA A 162 -0.59 5.25 6.59
C ALA A 162 -0.46 6.57 5.80
N TYR A 163 -1.23 6.73 4.71
CA TYR A 163 -1.29 7.97 3.94
C TYR A 163 -1.78 9.14 4.81
N PHE A 164 -2.87 8.96 5.57
CA PHE A 164 -3.38 10.02 6.45
C PHE A 164 -2.41 10.33 7.59
N LEU A 165 -1.73 9.33 8.13
CA LEU A 165 -0.70 9.55 9.15
C LEU A 165 0.41 10.46 8.63
N ILE A 166 0.98 10.14 7.45
CA ILE A 166 2.08 10.92 6.85
C ILE A 166 1.60 12.30 6.36
N SER A 167 0.36 12.39 5.88
CA SER A 167 -0.21 13.64 5.36
C SER A 167 -0.66 14.61 6.46
N TRP A 168 -0.68 14.19 7.73
CA TRP A 168 -1.12 15.04 8.84
C TRP A 168 -0.09 16.15 9.13
N PRO A 169 -0.46 17.46 9.04
CA PRO A 169 0.46 18.57 9.29
C PRO A 169 1.20 18.53 10.64
N ALA A 170 0.52 18.15 11.73
CA ALA A 170 1.13 18.03 13.06
C ALA A 170 2.18 16.92 13.12
N PHE A 171 1.97 15.84 12.38
CA PHE A 171 2.92 14.74 12.29
C PHE A 171 4.13 15.12 11.42
N GLN A 172 3.89 15.84 10.32
CA GLN A 172 4.97 16.36 9.47
C GLN A 172 5.88 17.31 10.25
N SER A 173 5.32 18.25 11.02
CA SER A 173 6.11 19.17 11.83
C SER A 173 6.93 18.43 12.90
N LEU A 174 6.37 17.38 13.49
CA LEU A 174 7.08 16.52 14.46
C LEU A 174 8.24 15.76 13.80
N ILE A 175 8.03 15.17 12.62
CA ILE A 175 9.10 14.50 11.85
C ILE A 175 10.23 15.48 11.51
N PHE A 176 9.91 16.66 11.01
CA PHE A 176 10.95 17.62 10.62
C PHE A 176 11.69 18.21 11.82
N ARG A 177 11.02 18.34 12.98
CA ARG A 177 11.63 18.83 14.21
C ARG A 177 12.52 17.79 14.89
N PHE A 178 12.15 16.52 14.85
CA PHE A 178 12.86 15.44 15.54
C PHE A 178 13.02 14.17 14.67
N PRO A 179 13.74 14.25 13.54
CA PRO A 179 13.81 13.17 12.55
C PRO A 179 14.46 11.90 13.09
N LEU A 180 15.47 12.03 13.96
CA LEU A 180 16.17 10.88 14.53
C LEU A 180 15.32 10.17 15.60
N LEU A 181 14.61 10.94 16.43
CA LEU A 181 13.76 10.41 17.48
C LEU A 181 12.55 9.66 16.90
N THR A 182 11.91 10.17 15.85
CA THR A 182 10.77 9.47 15.23
C THR A 182 11.15 8.11 14.68
N VAL A 183 12.31 8.01 14.03
CA VAL A 183 12.86 6.73 13.54
C VAL A 183 13.21 5.80 14.71
N LEU A 184 13.87 6.32 15.75
CA LEU A 184 14.24 5.52 16.92
C LEU A 184 13.02 4.95 17.65
N ILE A 185 11.98 5.77 17.85
CA ILE A 185 10.72 5.35 18.46
C ILE A 185 10.04 4.29 17.59
N SER A 186 9.99 4.48 16.27
CA SER A 186 9.40 3.51 15.34
C SER A 186 10.11 2.17 15.40
N LEU A 187 11.44 2.18 15.51
CA LEU A 187 12.27 0.99 15.65
C LEU A 187 12.05 0.30 17.00
N LEU A 188 11.99 1.07 18.09
CA LEU A 188 11.69 0.54 19.43
C LEU A 188 10.30 -0.12 19.47
N LEU A 189 9.29 0.54 18.91
CA LEU A 189 7.94 0.00 18.80
C LEU A 189 7.93 -1.30 17.97
N ASN A 190 8.67 -1.36 16.86
CA ASN A 190 8.76 -2.60 16.07
C ASN A 190 9.42 -3.74 16.84
N ILE A 191 10.45 -3.47 17.66
CA ILE A 191 11.07 -4.48 18.53
C ILE A 191 10.06 -4.99 19.58
N LEU A 192 9.30 -4.08 20.20
CA LEU A 192 8.27 -4.44 21.18
C LEU A 192 7.16 -5.27 20.53
N LEU A 193 6.71 -4.89 19.33
CA LEU A 193 5.73 -5.64 18.54
C LEU A 193 6.24 -7.02 18.16
N GLY A 194 7.54 -7.15 17.82
CA GLY A 194 8.17 -8.44 17.49
C GLY A 194 8.22 -9.40 18.67
N LYS A 195 8.23 -8.89 19.91
CA LYS A 195 8.19 -9.69 21.15
C LYS A 195 6.76 -10.00 21.61
N TRP A 196 5.73 -9.47 20.94
CA TRP A 196 4.36 -9.62 21.37
C TRP A 196 3.78 -10.98 20.94
N THR A 197 3.63 -11.88 21.91
CA THR A 197 3.07 -13.24 21.77
C THR A 197 1.56 -13.30 22.07
N GLY A 198 0.91 -12.16 22.29
CA GLY A 198 -0.54 -12.09 22.57
C GLY A 198 -1.40 -12.56 21.38
N LEU A 199 -2.57 -13.14 21.69
CA LEU A 199 -3.60 -13.44 20.70
C LEU A 199 -4.05 -12.15 19.99
N ARG A 200 -4.27 -12.22 18.68
CA ARG A 200 -4.73 -11.05 17.89
C ARG A 200 -6.13 -10.62 18.36
N LEU A 201 -6.46 -9.33 18.28
CA LEU A 201 -7.79 -8.83 18.66
C LEU A 201 -8.93 -9.55 17.90
N PHE A 202 -8.72 -9.83 16.61
CA PHE A 202 -9.67 -10.62 15.83
C PHE A 202 -9.75 -12.10 16.25
N GLU A 203 -8.69 -12.66 16.84
CA GLU A 203 -8.70 -14.01 17.39
C GLU A 203 -9.49 -14.05 18.72
N TYR A 204 -9.39 -13.02 19.56
CA TYR A 204 -10.24 -12.87 20.73
C TYR A 204 -11.73 -12.84 20.37
N TRP A 205 -12.10 -12.15 19.30
CA TRP A 205 -13.48 -12.11 18.85
C TRP A 205 -13.95 -13.46 18.27
N ARG A 206 -13.09 -14.16 17.51
CA ARG A 206 -13.40 -15.47 16.91
C ARG A 206 -13.48 -16.61 17.93
N PHE A 207 -12.67 -16.59 18.98
CA PHE A 207 -12.59 -17.66 19.99
C PHE A 207 -13.37 -17.37 21.27
N ARG A 208 -14.22 -16.34 21.27
CA ARG A 208 -14.97 -15.92 22.45
C ARG A 208 -15.85 -17.05 23.02
N ASP A 209 -16.41 -17.90 22.16
CA ASP A 209 -17.28 -19.01 22.57
C ASP A 209 -16.51 -20.21 23.12
N VAL A 210 -15.24 -20.39 22.74
CA VAL A 210 -14.38 -21.47 23.25
C VAL A 210 -13.80 -21.09 24.61
N LEU A 211 -13.38 -19.83 24.78
CA LEU A 211 -12.88 -19.32 26.05
C LEU A 211 -13.96 -19.32 27.15
N LYS A 212 -15.22 -19.07 26.77
CA LYS A 212 -16.37 -19.10 27.69
C LYS A 212 -16.75 -20.51 28.17
N LYS A 213 -16.27 -21.57 27.51
CA LYS A 213 -16.48 -22.98 27.92
C LYS A 213 -15.38 -23.53 28.81
N MET A 214 -14.27 -22.78 29.00
CA MET A 214 -13.12 -23.19 29.82
C MET A 214 -13.00 -22.42 31.14
N SER A 215 -13.88 -21.43 31.39
CA SER A 215 -14.05 -20.74 32.69
C SER A 215 -15.28 -21.26 33.41
#